data_AF-A0AAN7GNC8-F1
#
_entry.id   AF-A0AAN7GNC8-F1
#
_cell.length_a   1.000
_cell.length_b   1.000
_cell.length_c   1.000
_cell.angle_alpha   90.00
_cell.angle_beta   90.00
_cell.angle_gamma   90.00
#
_symmetry.space_group_name_H-M   'P 1'
#
loop_
_entity.id
_entity.type
_entity.pdbx_description
1 polymer ?
#
loop_
_entity_poly.entity_id
_entity_poly.type
_entity_poly.pdbx_seq_one_letter_code
_entity_poly.pdbx_strand_id
1 'polypeptide(L)'
;MRMKAIRLVANKLYPLSCICQQIEDFVKEALLSVISSSLSDEMEHKNSKTNSLKISLMGKVPKENLVGDSGVKDIQSDTHQSSTMDSVSDSISEAQRCTSLYFALCTKNHSLFHHIFTLYESTSKAAKEAIQRHIPILVRTMGASPELLNIIADAPRRSLNRLVQVLQTLTDGTVPSPELIQTVRKLYDSKMTDIEILMPILPFLHEDEVLSMFPQLVNLPSEKFQSALLHILTGSSSHGDPPVSAAGILIAIHGIDPDRDGIPLKKVTDACNICFELRQLFTQQVLAKVLNQLVEQIPLPLLFMRTVLQSIGAFPGLVEFIIDILSRLVHKQIWKYPKLWVGFLKCAQLTKPQSFPVLLQLPPAQLENALNRIPALRGPLVAHARQPHVRSLFPRLYQLQIWSSPRSLQLGPLKKDGLAVCYATDDPNCSIE
;
A
#
# COMPACT_ATOMS: atom_id res chain seq x y z
N MET A 1 21.95 18.85 -35.75
CA MET A 1 22.25 17.97 -36.91
C MET A 1 21.72 16.55 -36.74
N ARG A 2 21.97 15.87 -35.61
CA ARG A 2 21.56 14.47 -35.34
C ARG A 2 20.08 14.14 -35.58
N MET A 3 19.15 14.93 -35.03
CA MET A 3 17.71 14.72 -35.22
C MET A 3 17.28 14.80 -36.70
N LYS A 4 17.93 15.66 -37.49
CA LYS A 4 17.67 15.80 -38.94
C LYS A 4 18.13 14.56 -39.70
N ALA A 5 19.31 14.01 -39.35
CA ALA A 5 19.82 12.77 -39.94
C ALA A 5 18.91 11.58 -39.61
N ILE A 6 18.50 11.41 -38.35
CA ILE A 6 17.56 10.34 -37.95
C ILE A 6 16.25 10.44 -38.73
N ARG A 7 15.68 11.65 -38.85
CA ARG A 7 14.46 11.87 -39.63
C ARG A 7 14.66 11.56 -41.11
N LEU A 8 15.82 11.86 -41.69
CA LEU A 8 16.13 11.54 -43.08
C LEU A 8 16.20 10.02 -43.29
N VAL A 9 16.93 9.31 -42.42
CA VAL A 9 17.00 7.84 -42.49
C VAL A 9 15.61 7.22 -42.30
N ALA A 10 14.92 7.55 -41.21
CA ALA A 10 13.64 6.91 -40.86
C ALA A 10 12.48 7.26 -41.80
N ASN A 11 12.45 8.47 -42.39
CA ASN A 11 11.31 8.91 -43.21
C ASN A 11 11.58 8.91 -44.73
N LYS A 12 12.84 8.94 -45.17
CA LYS A 12 13.19 8.99 -46.61
C LYS A 12 13.90 7.75 -47.11
N LEU A 13 14.78 7.16 -46.31
CA LEU A 13 15.57 5.99 -46.72
C LEU A 13 14.88 4.67 -46.34
N TYR A 14 14.38 4.56 -45.12
CA TYR A 14 13.73 3.34 -44.63
C TYR A 14 12.53 2.86 -45.47
N PRO A 15 11.69 3.73 -46.07
CA PRO A 15 10.62 3.27 -46.97
C PRO A 15 11.10 2.62 -48.28
N LEU A 16 12.38 2.75 -48.63
CA LEU A 16 12.94 2.16 -49.84
C LEU A 16 13.25 0.67 -49.59
N SER A 17 12.52 -0.22 -50.27
CA SER A 17 12.61 -1.67 -50.09
C SER A 17 14.01 -2.24 -50.31
N CYS A 18 14.83 -1.62 -51.17
CA CYS A 18 16.19 -2.06 -51.48
C CYS A 18 17.20 -1.88 -50.34
N ILE A 19 16.94 -0.98 -49.38
CA ILE A 19 17.87 -0.67 -48.28
C ILE A 19 17.26 -0.87 -46.90
N CYS A 20 15.94 -1.07 -46.81
CA CYS A 20 15.23 -1.26 -45.54
C CYS A 20 15.87 -2.35 -44.66
N GLN A 21 16.12 -3.54 -45.22
CA GLN A 21 16.72 -4.65 -44.48
C GLN A 21 18.12 -4.32 -43.97
N GLN A 22 18.96 -3.71 -44.81
CA GLN A 22 20.32 -3.30 -44.43
C GLN A 22 20.31 -2.27 -43.30
N ILE A 23 19.34 -1.34 -43.32
CA ILE A 23 19.15 -0.38 -42.24
C ILE A 23 18.77 -1.12 -40.95
N GLU A 24 17.80 -2.04 -41.00
CA GLU A 24 17.40 -2.80 -39.80
C GLU A 24 18.55 -3.59 -39.20
N ASP A 25 19.31 -4.32 -40.03
CA ASP A 25 20.41 -5.15 -39.59
C ASP A 25 21.51 -4.29 -38.97
N PHE A 26 21.84 -3.15 -39.61
CA PHE A 26 22.77 -2.16 -39.05
C PHE A 26 22.35 -1.67 -37.68
N VAL A 27 21.07 -1.32 -37.46
CA VAL A 27 20.66 -0.81 -36.15
C VAL A 27 20.55 -1.92 -35.09
N LYS A 28 20.19 -3.15 -35.48
CA LYS A 28 20.21 -4.32 -34.58
C LYS A 28 21.65 -4.60 -34.12
N GLU A 29 22.60 -4.63 -35.04
CA GLU A 29 24.03 -4.81 -34.74
C GLU A 29 24.59 -3.65 -33.90
N ALA A 30 24.23 -2.40 -34.22
CA ALA A 30 24.66 -1.24 -33.44
C ALA A 30 24.09 -1.24 -32.01
N LEU A 31 22.89 -1.81 -31.80
CA LEU A 31 22.34 -2.00 -30.46
C LEU A 31 23.09 -3.13 -29.72
N LEU A 32 23.42 -4.22 -30.42
CA LEU A 32 24.21 -5.34 -29.90
C LEU A 32 25.67 -4.97 -29.57
N SER A 33 26.31 -4.09 -30.34
CA SER A 33 27.69 -3.69 -30.07
C SER A 33 27.82 -2.89 -28.77
N VAL A 34 26.83 -2.03 -28.48
CA VAL A 34 26.67 -1.31 -27.20
C VAL A 34 26.43 -2.27 -26.03
N ILE A 35 25.88 -3.46 -26.31
CA ILE A 35 25.71 -4.53 -25.33
C ILE A 35 27.08 -5.18 -25.03
N SER A 36 27.83 -5.57 -26.07
CA SER A 36 29.10 -6.29 -25.91
C SER A 36 30.25 -5.47 -25.31
N SER A 37 30.33 -4.16 -25.61
CA SER A 37 31.39 -3.29 -25.07
C SER A 37 31.37 -3.26 -23.54
N SER A 38 30.18 -3.18 -22.96
CA SER A 38 30.01 -3.14 -21.50
C SER A 38 30.33 -4.44 -20.75
N LEU A 39 30.21 -5.60 -21.41
CA LEU A 39 30.61 -6.89 -20.82
C LEU A 39 32.13 -7.01 -20.71
N SER A 40 32.85 -6.35 -21.62
CA SER A 40 34.32 -6.31 -21.63
C SER A 40 34.84 -5.44 -20.48
N ASP A 41 34.20 -4.28 -20.24
CA ASP A 41 34.55 -3.36 -19.14
C ASP A 41 34.33 -3.99 -17.74
N GLU A 42 33.29 -4.81 -17.56
CA GLU A 42 33.05 -5.52 -16.28
C GLU A 42 34.06 -6.64 -16.00
N MET A 43 34.60 -7.30 -17.04
CA MET A 43 35.66 -8.32 -16.89
C MET A 43 37.00 -7.68 -16.50
N GLU A 44 37.34 -6.51 -17.04
CA GLU A 44 38.57 -5.79 -16.67
C GLU A 44 38.52 -5.25 -15.22
N HIS A 45 37.34 -4.81 -14.76
CA HIS A 45 37.17 -4.35 -13.38
C HIS A 45 37.24 -5.47 -12.33
N LYS A 46 36.92 -6.72 -12.69
CA LYS A 46 37.09 -7.89 -11.80
C LYS A 46 38.54 -8.36 -11.73
N ASN A 47 39.30 -8.28 -12.82
CA ASN A 47 40.72 -8.66 -12.84
C ASN A 47 41.64 -7.66 -12.11
N SER A 48 41.21 -6.41 -11.92
CA SER A 48 42.01 -5.38 -11.24
C SER A 48 41.87 -5.35 -9.70
N LYS A 49 40.95 -6.13 -9.11
CA LYS A 49 40.72 -6.14 -7.65
C LYS A 49 41.56 -7.13 -6.84
N THR A 50 42.47 -7.88 -7.47
CA THR A 50 43.25 -8.93 -6.78
C THR A 50 44.67 -8.50 -6.37
N ASN A 51 45.13 -7.30 -6.72
CA ASN A 51 46.54 -6.90 -6.51
C ASN A 51 46.78 -5.61 -5.70
N SER A 52 45.88 -5.21 -4.80
CA SER A 52 46.18 -4.12 -3.86
C SER A 52 45.43 -4.27 -2.54
N LEU A 53 45.93 -5.16 -1.69
CA LEU A 53 45.61 -5.19 -0.26
C LEU A 53 46.91 -5.41 0.49
N LYS A 54 47.63 -4.32 0.75
CA LYS A 54 48.64 -4.24 1.82
C LYS A 54 48.75 -2.79 2.31
N ILE A 55 48.41 -2.61 3.61
CA ILE A 55 48.99 -1.62 4.55
C ILE A 55 48.44 -0.18 4.36
N SER A 56 47.95 0.57 5.35
CA SER A 56 47.88 0.49 6.81
C SER A 56 46.72 1.37 7.32
N LEU A 57 46.12 0.96 8.45
CA LEU A 57 45.23 1.75 9.28
C LEU A 57 46.02 2.70 10.21
N MET A 58 45.60 3.95 10.28
CA MET A 58 45.62 4.92 11.42
C MET A 58 45.05 6.23 10.82
N GLY A 59 44.12 6.99 11.37
CA GLY A 59 43.60 7.15 12.72
C GLY A 59 43.53 8.65 13.04
N LYS A 60 42.31 9.20 13.15
CA LYS A 60 41.89 10.46 13.86
C LYS A 60 42.01 11.86 13.16
N VAL A 61 40.84 12.32 12.67
CA VAL A 61 40.03 13.57 12.85
C VAL A 61 40.43 14.55 14.01
N PRO A 62 39.96 15.85 14.16
CA PRO A 62 39.25 16.87 13.32
C PRO A 62 39.84 18.33 13.34
N LYS A 63 39.31 19.28 12.52
CA LYS A 63 38.63 20.54 12.98
C LYS A 63 38.24 21.55 11.86
N GLU A 64 36.95 21.88 11.85
CA GLU A 64 36.23 23.17 11.76
C GLU A 64 36.86 24.46 11.15
N ASN A 65 36.02 25.10 10.30
CA ASN A 65 35.58 26.52 10.28
C ASN A 65 35.96 27.49 9.14
N LEU A 66 34.88 28.09 8.58
CA LEU A 66 34.64 29.48 8.10
C LEU A 66 35.04 29.96 6.68
N VAL A 67 33.98 30.24 5.90
CA VAL A 67 33.63 31.50 5.17
C VAL A 67 34.67 32.25 4.34
N GLY A 68 34.32 32.54 3.06
CA GLY A 68 34.57 33.87 2.45
C GLY A 68 35.21 33.92 1.05
N ASP A 69 34.35 34.04 0.03
CA ASP A 69 34.37 34.98 -1.12
C ASP A 69 35.58 35.18 -2.08
N SER A 70 35.20 35.33 -3.37
CA SER A 70 35.82 36.10 -4.48
C SER A 70 37.20 35.72 -5.09
N GLY A 71 37.23 35.64 -6.44
CA GLY A 71 38.39 36.09 -7.24
C GLY A 71 38.86 35.18 -8.39
N VAL A 72 38.86 35.72 -9.60
CA VAL A 72 39.14 35.12 -10.93
C VAL A 72 40.65 35.01 -11.27
N LYS A 73 41.06 33.89 -11.95
CA LYS A 73 42.25 33.66 -12.85
C LYS A 73 43.67 33.71 -12.23
N ASP A 74 44.69 32.90 -12.56
CA ASP A 74 45.11 32.21 -13.80
C ASP A 74 45.97 30.93 -13.53
N ILE A 75 45.85 29.94 -14.43
CA ILE A 75 46.86 29.07 -15.08
C ILE A 75 48.16 28.71 -14.30
N GLN A 76 48.39 27.41 -13.97
CA GLN A 76 49.22 26.46 -14.76
C GLN A 76 49.37 25.07 -14.07
N SER A 77 49.15 24.01 -14.88
CA SER A 77 49.60 22.60 -14.81
C SER A 77 50.03 21.97 -13.49
N ASP A 78 49.40 20.85 -13.11
CA ASP A 78 50.12 19.58 -13.19
C ASP A 78 49.22 18.35 -13.33
N THR A 79 49.79 17.39 -14.05
CA THR A 79 49.22 16.20 -14.67
C THR A 79 48.81 15.13 -13.64
N HIS A 80 47.91 14.23 -14.06
CA HIS A 80 47.57 12.91 -13.48
C HIS A 80 46.28 12.80 -12.64
N GLN A 81 45.11 12.93 -13.29
CA GLN A 81 43.89 12.13 -13.02
C GLN A 81 42.75 12.55 -13.97
N SER A 82 42.67 11.98 -15.18
CA SER A 82 41.56 12.24 -16.12
C SER A 82 41.08 11.00 -16.89
N SER A 83 41.60 9.81 -16.61
CA SER A 83 41.32 8.64 -17.46
C SER A 83 40.04 7.88 -17.11
N THR A 84 39.32 8.22 -16.03
CA THR A 84 38.15 7.44 -15.57
C THR A 84 36.81 8.15 -15.74
N MET A 85 36.76 9.47 -15.96
CA MET A 85 35.50 10.20 -16.19
C MET A 85 35.15 10.39 -17.67
N ASP A 86 36.15 10.40 -18.56
CA ASP A 86 35.92 10.60 -20.00
C ASP A 86 35.35 9.35 -20.70
N SER A 87 35.78 8.14 -20.31
CA SER A 87 35.30 6.88 -20.93
C SER A 87 33.83 6.55 -20.63
N VAL A 88 33.35 6.94 -19.44
CA VAL A 88 31.95 6.76 -19.03
C VAL A 88 31.05 7.76 -19.77
N SER A 89 31.55 8.96 -20.04
CA SER A 89 30.82 10.02 -20.74
C SER A 89 30.63 9.69 -22.23
N ASP A 90 31.65 9.13 -22.87
CA ASP A 90 31.59 8.72 -24.29
C ASP A 90 30.71 7.49 -24.52
N SER A 91 30.76 6.49 -23.64
CA SER A 91 29.92 5.28 -23.74
C SER A 91 28.41 5.59 -23.56
N ILE A 92 28.06 6.56 -22.72
CA ILE A 92 26.66 7.03 -22.55
C ILE A 92 26.17 7.77 -23.80
N SER A 93 27.00 8.64 -24.39
CA SER A 93 26.68 9.40 -25.61
C SER A 93 26.46 8.47 -26.82
N GLU A 94 27.28 7.42 -26.93
CA GLU A 94 27.18 6.43 -28.01
C GLU A 94 25.98 5.49 -27.83
N ALA A 95 25.71 5.03 -26.60
CA ALA A 95 24.52 4.26 -26.30
C ALA A 95 23.23 5.03 -26.62
N GLN A 96 23.16 6.32 -26.26
CA GLN A 96 22.03 7.19 -26.62
C GLN A 96 21.89 7.38 -28.14
N ARG A 97 23.01 7.47 -28.87
CA ARG A 97 23.02 7.63 -30.33
C ARG A 97 22.43 6.39 -31.03
N CYS A 98 22.91 5.19 -30.70
CA CYS A 98 22.44 3.94 -31.29
C CYS A 98 20.97 3.66 -30.94
N THR A 99 20.59 3.97 -29.69
CA THR A 99 19.21 3.83 -29.22
C THR A 99 18.25 4.76 -29.99
N SER A 100 18.63 6.02 -30.24
CA SER A 100 17.72 7.00 -30.85
C SER A 100 17.26 6.63 -32.27
N LEU A 101 18.15 6.10 -33.11
CA LEU A 101 17.78 5.67 -34.48
C LEU A 101 16.91 4.41 -34.42
N TYR A 102 17.26 3.45 -33.57
CA TYR A 102 16.49 2.21 -33.38
C TYR A 102 15.05 2.49 -33.00
N PHE A 103 14.85 3.37 -32.02
CA PHE A 103 13.53 3.78 -31.56
C PHE A 103 12.75 4.54 -32.64
N ALA A 104 13.42 5.35 -33.46
CA ALA A 104 12.76 6.00 -34.60
C ALA A 104 12.27 4.97 -35.64
N LEU A 105 13.02 3.91 -35.90
CA LEU A 105 12.58 2.82 -36.79
C LEU A 105 11.46 1.98 -36.17
N CYS A 106 11.45 1.79 -34.84
CA CYS A 106 10.35 1.11 -34.16
C CYS A 106 9.00 1.82 -34.36
N THR A 107 8.97 3.15 -34.60
CA THR A 107 7.73 3.87 -34.96
C THR A 107 7.25 3.62 -36.39
N LYS A 108 8.09 3.00 -37.24
CA LYS A 108 7.79 2.65 -38.62
C LYS A 108 7.50 1.17 -38.79
N ASN A 109 8.23 0.34 -38.04
CA ASN A 109 8.06 -1.10 -38.00
C ASN A 109 8.02 -1.56 -36.53
N HIS A 110 6.80 -1.82 -36.05
CA HIS A 110 6.52 -2.17 -34.67
C HIS A 110 7.13 -3.52 -34.26
N SER A 111 7.38 -4.42 -35.21
CA SER A 111 7.99 -5.73 -34.95
C SER A 111 9.39 -5.63 -34.35
N LEU A 112 10.13 -4.56 -34.66
CA LEU A 112 11.45 -4.28 -34.08
C LEU A 112 11.35 -4.14 -32.54
N PHE A 113 10.23 -3.65 -32.02
CA PHE A 113 10.03 -3.50 -30.59
C PHE A 113 10.11 -4.83 -29.82
N HIS A 114 9.76 -5.95 -30.45
CA HIS A 114 9.88 -7.28 -29.86
C HIS A 114 11.32 -7.57 -29.42
N HIS A 115 12.31 -7.10 -30.19
CA HIS A 115 13.71 -7.34 -29.89
C HIS A 115 14.15 -6.63 -28.60
N ILE A 116 13.51 -5.51 -28.24
CA ILE A 116 13.76 -4.82 -26.97
C ILE A 116 13.39 -5.70 -25.79
N PHE A 117 12.28 -6.45 -25.87
CA PHE A 117 11.89 -7.40 -24.82
C PHE A 117 12.89 -8.56 -24.68
N THR A 118 13.50 -9.00 -25.79
CA THR A 118 14.49 -10.08 -25.78
C THR A 118 15.87 -9.63 -25.32
N LEU A 119 16.32 -8.43 -25.73
CA LEU A 119 17.69 -7.96 -25.50
C LEU A 119 17.88 -7.28 -24.14
N TYR A 120 16.79 -6.81 -23.52
CA TYR A 120 16.88 -5.97 -22.34
C TYR A 120 17.73 -6.59 -21.22
N GLU A 121 17.61 -7.89 -20.97
CA GLU A 121 18.37 -8.55 -19.89
C GLU A 121 19.88 -8.49 -20.12
N SER A 122 20.30 -8.73 -21.36
CA SER A 122 21.71 -8.71 -21.78
C SER A 122 22.31 -7.31 -21.88
N THR A 123 21.51 -6.25 -21.84
CA THR A 123 22.00 -4.87 -22.06
C THR A 123 22.76 -4.28 -20.86
N SER A 124 23.74 -3.42 -21.17
CA SER A 124 24.52 -2.62 -20.20
C SER A 124 23.62 -1.76 -19.32
N LYS A 125 24.08 -1.36 -18.12
CA LYS A 125 23.29 -0.47 -17.24
C LYS A 125 22.92 0.85 -17.94
N ALA A 126 23.88 1.47 -18.64
CA ALA A 126 23.65 2.71 -19.39
C ALA A 126 22.62 2.52 -20.53
N ALA A 127 22.69 1.41 -21.26
CA ALA A 127 21.73 1.08 -22.29
C ALA A 127 20.34 0.78 -21.70
N LYS A 128 20.25 0.05 -20.58
CA LYS A 128 18.99 -0.21 -19.87
C LYS A 128 18.29 1.09 -19.50
N GLU A 129 19.03 2.06 -18.95
CA GLU A 129 18.51 3.38 -18.60
C GLU A 129 18.07 4.18 -19.84
N ALA A 130 18.86 4.18 -20.91
CA ALA A 130 18.49 4.85 -22.17
C ALA A 130 17.19 4.26 -22.75
N ILE A 131 17.11 2.93 -22.86
CA ILE A 131 15.94 2.21 -23.37
C ILE A 131 14.72 2.49 -22.48
N GLN A 132 14.88 2.49 -21.15
CA GLN A 132 13.78 2.74 -20.21
C GLN A 132 13.21 4.16 -20.33
N ARG A 133 14.05 5.16 -20.62
CA ARG A 133 13.59 6.55 -20.88
C ARG A 133 12.82 6.67 -22.19
N HIS A 134 13.16 5.89 -23.21
CA HIS A 134 12.55 5.99 -24.54
C HIS A 134 11.28 5.14 -24.73
N ILE A 135 11.09 4.06 -23.97
CA ILE A 135 9.90 3.19 -24.08
C ILE A 135 8.58 3.97 -24.01
N PRO A 136 8.35 4.85 -23.01
CA PRO A 136 7.05 5.53 -22.91
C PRO A 136 6.73 6.41 -24.13
N ILE A 137 7.76 7.02 -24.75
CA ILE A 137 7.61 7.86 -25.94
C ILE A 137 7.22 6.99 -27.14
N LEU A 138 7.92 5.88 -27.32
CA LEU A 138 7.68 4.95 -28.42
C LEU A 138 6.31 4.29 -28.32
N VAL A 139 5.97 3.75 -27.16
CA VAL A 139 4.67 3.08 -26.92
C VAL A 139 3.51 4.05 -27.15
N ARG A 140 3.61 5.30 -26.68
CA ARG A 140 2.60 6.34 -26.94
C ARG A 140 2.46 6.67 -28.43
N THR A 141 3.54 6.57 -29.20
CA THR A 141 3.54 6.79 -30.66
C THR A 141 2.93 5.60 -31.41
N MET A 142 3.22 4.38 -30.97
CA MET A 142 2.72 3.13 -31.58
C MET A 142 1.23 2.89 -31.29
N GLY A 143 0.78 3.28 -30.08
CA GLY A 143 -0.54 2.95 -29.57
C GLY A 143 -0.78 1.43 -29.46
N ALA A 144 -2.04 1.03 -29.24
CA ALA A 144 -2.46 -0.37 -29.17
C ALA A 144 -2.57 -1.04 -30.56
N SER A 145 -1.51 -0.91 -31.38
CA SER A 145 -1.42 -1.55 -32.70
C SER A 145 -1.46 -3.08 -32.59
N PRO A 146 -1.95 -3.80 -33.63
CA PRO A 146 -2.00 -5.26 -33.65
C PRO A 146 -0.64 -5.92 -33.36
N GLU A 147 0.44 -5.36 -33.89
CA GLU A 147 1.81 -5.85 -33.67
C GLU A 147 2.22 -5.70 -32.20
N LEU A 148 1.90 -4.57 -31.56
CA LEU A 148 2.21 -4.37 -30.14
C LEU A 148 1.39 -5.32 -29.26
N LEU A 149 0.12 -5.56 -29.59
CA LEU A 149 -0.71 -6.53 -28.88
C LEU A 149 -0.13 -7.95 -28.99
N ASN A 150 0.37 -8.35 -30.17
CA ASN A 150 1.06 -9.62 -30.34
C ASN A 150 2.33 -9.72 -29.49
N ILE A 151 3.11 -8.64 -29.41
CA ILE A 151 4.31 -8.57 -28.55
C ILE A 151 3.93 -8.70 -27.07
N ILE A 152 2.84 -8.05 -26.64
CA ILE A 152 2.31 -8.16 -25.28
C ILE A 152 1.86 -9.61 -24.99
N ALA A 153 1.11 -10.22 -25.91
CA ALA A 153 0.62 -11.60 -25.77
C ALA A 153 1.75 -12.64 -25.68
N ASP A 154 2.89 -12.37 -26.29
CA ASP A 154 4.07 -13.24 -26.27
C ASP A 154 5.21 -12.77 -25.35
N ALA A 155 4.95 -11.79 -24.49
CA ALA A 155 5.97 -11.24 -23.61
C ALA A 155 6.60 -12.35 -22.70
N PRO A 156 7.95 -12.42 -22.59
CA PRO A 156 8.62 -13.40 -21.75
C PRO A 156 8.45 -13.04 -20.27
N ARG A 157 8.28 -14.03 -19.39
CA ARG A 157 8.08 -13.82 -17.92
C ARG A 157 9.11 -12.90 -17.26
N ARG A 158 10.38 -12.99 -17.68
CA ARG A 158 11.45 -12.18 -17.08
C ARG A 158 11.36 -10.69 -17.43
N SER A 159 10.53 -10.33 -18.41
CA SER A 159 10.32 -8.94 -18.84
C SER A 159 9.15 -8.25 -18.14
N LEU A 160 8.62 -8.83 -17.05
CA LEU A 160 7.44 -8.35 -16.31
C LEU A 160 7.44 -6.84 -16.06
N ASN A 161 8.49 -6.30 -15.43
CA ASN A 161 8.56 -4.86 -15.10
C ASN A 161 8.42 -3.96 -16.34
N ARG A 162 8.90 -4.44 -17.48
CA ARG A 162 8.87 -3.72 -18.76
C ARG A 162 7.51 -3.82 -19.40
N LEU A 163 6.91 -5.00 -19.36
CA LEU A 163 5.54 -5.21 -19.76
C LEU A 163 4.61 -4.28 -18.97
N VAL A 164 4.73 -4.24 -17.63
CA VAL A 164 3.94 -3.33 -16.79
C VAL A 164 4.15 -1.88 -17.19
N GLN A 165 5.38 -1.44 -17.47
CA GLN A 165 5.66 -0.08 -17.96
C GLN A 165 4.99 0.22 -19.31
N VAL A 166 5.00 -0.74 -20.24
CA VAL A 166 4.32 -0.62 -21.54
C VAL A 166 2.81 -0.49 -21.33
N LEU A 167 2.22 -1.35 -20.50
CA LEU A 167 0.79 -1.33 -20.20
C LEU A 167 0.39 -0.01 -19.52
N GLN A 168 1.14 0.43 -18.51
CA GLN A 168 0.94 1.74 -17.88
C GLN A 168 0.96 2.88 -18.89
N THR A 169 1.91 2.86 -19.84
CA THR A 169 1.99 3.90 -20.88
C THR A 169 0.77 3.87 -21.82
N LEU A 170 0.24 2.69 -22.14
CA LEU A 170 -0.94 2.54 -23.00
C LEU A 170 -2.25 2.93 -22.31
N THR A 171 -2.27 2.93 -20.97
CA THR A 171 -3.45 3.26 -20.15
C THR A 171 -3.36 4.63 -19.46
N ASP A 172 -2.23 5.33 -19.58
CA ASP A 172 -1.98 6.62 -18.94
C ASP A 172 -2.78 7.73 -19.62
N GLY A 173 -3.87 8.15 -18.96
CA GLY A 173 -4.77 9.20 -19.45
C GLY A 173 -5.63 8.78 -20.66
N THR A 174 -5.67 7.49 -20.99
CA THR A 174 -6.37 6.96 -22.16
C THR A 174 -7.24 5.76 -21.78
N VAL A 175 -8.44 5.68 -22.36
CA VAL A 175 -9.29 4.48 -22.23
C VAL A 175 -8.72 3.39 -23.13
N PRO A 176 -8.28 2.23 -22.58
CA PRO A 176 -7.72 1.14 -23.37
C PRO A 176 -8.78 0.49 -24.25
N SER A 177 -8.35 -0.05 -25.39
CA SER A 177 -9.26 -0.77 -26.29
C SER A 177 -9.69 -2.12 -25.69
N PRO A 178 -10.86 -2.65 -26.06
CA PRO A 178 -11.31 -3.98 -25.62
C PRO A 178 -10.31 -5.10 -25.96
N GLU A 179 -9.62 -4.99 -27.10
CA GLU A 179 -8.61 -5.93 -27.55
C GLU A 179 -7.39 -5.93 -26.61
N LEU A 180 -6.94 -4.74 -26.16
CA LEU A 180 -5.85 -4.63 -25.19
C LEU A 180 -6.24 -5.28 -23.86
N ILE A 181 -7.43 -4.95 -23.33
CA ILE A 181 -7.95 -5.56 -22.09
C ILE A 181 -7.99 -7.09 -22.21
N GLN A 182 -8.55 -7.61 -23.30
CA GLN A 182 -8.63 -9.06 -23.52
C GLN A 182 -7.24 -9.71 -23.65
N THR A 183 -6.30 -9.05 -24.32
CA THR A 183 -4.93 -9.55 -24.47
C THR A 183 -4.22 -9.68 -23.12
N VAL A 184 -4.35 -8.65 -22.28
CA VAL A 184 -3.75 -8.63 -20.94
C VAL A 184 -4.40 -9.68 -20.03
N ARG A 185 -5.72 -9.84 -20.07
CA ARG A 185 -6.43 -10.91 -19.35
C ARG A 185 -5.93 -12.30 -19.75
N LYS A 186 -5.92 -12.59 -21.06
CA LYS A 186 -5.42 -13.87 -21.58
C LYS A 186 -3.97 -14.14 -21.16
N LEU A 187 -3.13 -13.11 -21.16
CA LEU A 187 -1.74 -13.25 -20.71
C LEU A 187 -1.65 -13.61 -19.23
N TYR A 188 -2.45 -12.96 -18.39
CA TYR A 188 -2.52 -13.25 -16.96
C TYR A 188 -2.99 -14.69 -16.69
N ASP A 189 -4.08 -15.10 -17.34
CA ASP A 189 -4.69 -16.42 -17.13
C ASP A 189 -3.81 -17.58 -17.65
N SER A 190 -3.09 -17.36 -18.76
CA SER A 190 -2.36 -18.44 -19.45
C SER A 190 -0.86 -18.53 -19.13
N LYS A 191 -0.19 -17.40 -18.93
CA LYS A 191 1.28 -17.34 -18.88
C LYS A 191 1.83 -16.70 -17.61
N MET A 192 1.21 -15.67 -17.06
CA MET A 192 1.77 -14.87 -15.97
C MET A 192 0.76 -14.56 -14.86
N THR A 193 0.80 -15.29 -13.76
CA THR A 193 -0.14 -15.11 -12.62
C THR A 193 0.25 -13.95 -11.69
N ASP A 194 0.97 -12.95 -12.18
CA ASP A 194 1.36 -11.78 -11.39
C ASP A 194 0.30 -10.67 -11.55
N ILE A 195 -0.35 -10.32 -10.43
CA ILE A 195 -1.44 -9.33 -10.39
C ILE A 195 -0.98 -7.94 -10.85
N GLU A 196 0.33 -7.65 -10.80
CA GLU A 196 0.89 -6.38 -11.28
C GLU A 196 0.65 -6.14 -12.76
N ILE A 197 0.44 -7.20 -13.55
CA ILE A 197 0.08 -7.13 -14.97
C ILE A 197 -1.33 -6.55 -15.16
N LEU A 198 -2.23 -6.84 -14.23
CA LEU A 198 -3.62 -6.37 -14.27
C LEU A 198 -3.76 -4.95 -13.73
N MET A 199 -2.82 -4.48 -12.88
CA MET A 199 -2.89 -3.16 -12.25
C MET A 199 -3.21 -1.99 -13.21
N PRO A 200 -2.58 -1.87 -14.40
CA PRO A 200 -2.84 -0.77 -15.32
C PRO A 200 -4.26 -0.79 -15.90
N ILE A 201 -4.89 -1.97 -15.96
CA ILE A 201 -6.23 -2.13 -16.54
C ILE A 201 -7.34 -2.24 -15.48
N LEU A 202 -7.01 -2.34 -14.18
CA LEU A 202 -7.98 -2.43 -13.08
C LEU A 202 -9.14 -1.41 -13.18
N PRO A 203 -8.91 -0.13 -13.53
CA PRO A 203 -9.99 0.86 -13.63
C PRO A 203 -11.06 0.57 -14.70
N PHE A 204 -10.73 -0.32 -15.64
CA PHE A 204 -11.56 -0.62 -16.81
C PHE A 204 -12.20 -2.02 -16.73
N LEU A 205 -12.02 -2.72 -15.62
CA LEU A 205 -12.63 -4.02 -15.36
C LEU A 205 -13.99 -3.85 -14.67
N HIS A 206 -14.80 -4.91 -14.70
CA HIS A 206 -16.07 -4.94 -13.99
C HIS A 206 -15.87 -5.00 -12.47
N GLU A 207 -16.81 -4.42 -11.72
CA GLU A 207 -16.78 -4.38 -10.25
C GLU A 207 -16.50 -5.76 -9.64
N ASP A 208 -17.26 -6.79 -10.02
CA ASP A 208 -17.11 -8.15 -9.50
C ASP A 208 -15.73 -8.74 -9.75
N GLU A 209 -15.13 -8.45 -10.91
CA GLU A 209 -13.78 -8.90 -11.25
C GLU A 209 -12.76 -8.22 -10.34
N VAL A 210 -12.83 -6.90 -10.20
CA VAL A 210 -11.92 -6.14 -9.33
C VAL A 210 -12.04 -6.61 -7.88
N LEU A 211 -13.26 -6.80 -7.39
CA LEU A 211 -13.54 -7.29 -6.05
C LEU A 211 -12.92 -8.68 -5.80
N SER A 212 -12.99 -9.58 -6.79
CA SER A 212 -12.40 -10.93 -6.69
C SER A 212 -10.87 -10.95 -6.55
N MET A 213 -10.20 -9.88 -6.99
CA MET A 213 -8.73 -9.77 -6.96
C MET A 213 -8.17 -9.16 -5.67
N PHE A 214 -9.03 -8.64 -4.77
CA PHE A 214 -8.59 -8.00 -3.52
C PHE A 214 -7.69 -8.86 -2.64
N PRO A 215 -7.91 -10.18 -2.50
CA PRO A 215 -6.97 -11.04 -1.79
C PRO A 215 -5.53 -10.90 -2.34
N GLN A 216 -5.35 -10.97 -3.65
CA GLN A 216 -4.04 -10.84 -4.29
C GLN A 216 -3.47 -9.42 -4.15
N LEU A 217 -4.32 -8.40 -4.31
CA LEU A 217 -3.91 -7.00 -4.17
C LEU A 217 -3.44 -6.70 -2.73
N VAL A 218 -4.16 -7.16 -1.71
CA VAL A 218 -3.77 -7.00 -0.29
C VAL A 218 -2.49 -7.76 0.03
N ASN A 219 -2.17 -8.83 -0.72
CA ASN A 219 -0.94 -9.57 -0.56
C ASN A 219 0.28 -8.86 -1.17
N LEU A 220 0.12 -7.80 -1.97
CA LEU A 220 1.22 -7.00 -2.48
C LEU A 220 1.95 -6.22 -1.38
N PRO A 221 3.18 -5.70 -1.64
CA PRO A 221 3.79 -4.68 -0.79
C PRO A 221 2.89 -3.45 -0.65
N SER A 222 2.95 -2.78 0.50
CA SER A 222 2.06 -1.65 0.84
C SER A 222 2.04 -0.54 -0.19
N GLU A 223 3.20 -0.18 -0.75
CA GLU A 223 3.32 0.85 -1.79
C GLU A 223 2.57 0.48 -3.08
N LYS A 224 2.66 -0.80 -3.48
CA LYS A 224 1.96 -1.31 -4.68
C LYS A 224 0.46 -1.43 -4.44
N PHE A 225 0.06 -1.90 -3.26
CA PHE A 225 -1.37 -1.93 -2.88
C PHE A 225 -1.97 -0.52 -2.86
N GLN A 226 -1.28 0.45 -2.26
CA GLN A 226 -1.73 1.84 -2.24
C GLN A 226 -1.84 2.43 -3.65
N SER A 227 -0.86 2.15 -4.52
CA SER A 227 -0.91 2.56 -5.93
C SER A 227 -2.10 1.92 -6.67
N ALA A 228 -2.35 0.62 -6.47
CA ALA A 228 -3.50 -0.07 -7.05
C ALA A 228 -4.83 0.53 -6.57
N LEU A 229 -4.93 0.80 -5.27
CA LEU A 229 -6.11 1.40 -4.64
C LEU A 229 -6.41 2.78 -5.24
N LEU A 230 -5.38 3.63 -5.37
CA LEU A 230 -5.52 4.95 -5.98
C LEU A 230 -5.94 4.81 -7.45
N HIS A 231 -5.30 3.92 -8.21
CA HIS A 231 -5.70 3.66 -9.60
C HIS A 231 -7.18 3.26 -9.73
N ILE A 232 -7.68 2.35 -8.89
CA ILE A 232 -9.09 1.94 -8.89
C ILE A 232 -10.00 3.14 -8.57
N LEU A 233 -9.64 3.97 -7.59
CA LEU A 233 -10.49 5.05 -7.11
C LEU A 233 -10.45 6.32 -7.97
N THR A 234 -9.36 6.55 -8.70
CA THR A 234 -9.20 7.74 -9.56
C THR A 234 -9.33 7.43 -11.04
N GLY A 235 -9.22 6.16 -11.44
CA GLY A 235 -9.32 5.76 -12.83
C GLY A 235 -10.77 5.80 -13.28
N SER A 236 -11.07 6.66 -14.26
CA SER A 236 -12.38 6.74 -14.89
C SER A 236 -12.56 5.55 -15.84
N SER A 237 -13.60 4.76 -15.60
CA SER A 237 -14.08 3.79 -16.59
C SER A 237 -14.72 4.52 -17.79
N SER A 238 -15.10 3.79 -18.84
CA SER A 238 -15.84 4.33 -20.00
C SER A 238 -17.12 5.09 -19.63
N HIS A 239 -17.62 4.94 -18.40
CA HIS A 239 -18.83 5.58 -17.88
C HIS A 239 -18.56 6.76 -16.93
N GLY A 240 -17.29 7.16 -16.73
CA GLY A 240 -16.90 8.31 -15.91
C GLY A 240 -16.73 8.03 -14.42
N ASP A 241 -17.34 6.96 -13.91
CA ASP A 241 -17.22 6.52 -12.51
C ASP A 241 -16.12 5.46 -12.33
N PRO A 242 -15.48 5.41 -11.13
CA PRO A 242 -14.55 4.33 -10.79
C PRO A 242 -15.28 2.98 -10.71
N PRO A 243 -14.64 1.86 -11.08
CA PRO A 243 -15.29 0.55 -11.12
C PRO A 243 -15.71 0.05 -9.74
N VAL A 244 -15.04 0.50 -8.67
CA VAL A 244 -15.36 0.14 -7.29
C VAL A 244 -15.35 1.40 -6.43
N SER A 245 -16.43 1.62 -5.68
CA SER A 245 -16.49 2.73 -4.72
C SER A 245 -15.54 2.51 -3.53
N ALA A 246 -15.09 3.58 -2.88
CA ALA A 246 -14.29 3.48 -1.65
C ALA A 246 -14.95 2.62 -0.57
N ALA A 247 -16.29 2.66 -0.47
CA ALA A 247 -17.03 1.78 0.42
C ALA A 247 -16.88 0.30 0.02
N GLY A 248 -17.06 0.00 -1.28
CA GLY A 248 -16.89 -1.35 -1.83
C GLY A 248 -15.50 -1.92 -1.55
N ILE A 249 -14.46 -1.11 -1.70
CA ILE A 249 -13.08 -1.52 -1.39
C ILE A 249 -12.92 -1.90 0.08
N LEU A 250 -13.33 -1.04 1.02
CA LEU A 250 -13.15 -1.34 2.44
C LEU A 250 -13.97 -2.57 2.85
N ILE A 251 -15.13 -2.78 2.24
CA ILE A 251 -15.95 -3.98 2.44
C ILE A 251 -15.25 -5.22 1.88
N ALA A 252 -14.66 -5.14 0.69
CA ALA A 252 -13.90 -6.23 0.08
C ALA A 252 -12.74 -6.67 0.98
N ILE A 253 -11.98 -5.72 1.54
CA ILE A 253 -10.89 -6.01 2.47
C ILE A 253 -11.41 -6.74 3.72
N HIS A 254 -12.59 -6.38 4.23
CA HIS A 254 -13.21 -7.07 5.37
C HIS A 254 -13.73 -8.47 5.04
N GLY A 255 -14.01 -8.75 3.76
CA GLY A 255 -14.42 -10.06 3.28
C GLY A 255 -13.28 -11.07 3.13
N ILE A 256 -12.02 -10.61 3.24
CA ILE A 256 -10.84 -11.48 3.19
C ILE A 256 -10.78 -12.31 4.48
N ASP A 257 -10.79 -13.62 4.30
CA ASP A 257 -10.61 -14.60 5.37
C ASP A 257 -9.13 -15.05 5.35
N PRO A 258 -8.35 -14.76 6.42
CA PRO A 258 -6.93 -15.10 6.46
C PRO A 258 -6.61 -16.58 6.21
N ASP A 259 -7.49 -17.48 6.66
CA ASP A 259 -7.27 -18.93 6.58
C ASP A 259 -7.68 -19.46 5.21
N ARG A 260 -8.83 -19.02 4.68
CA ARG A 260 -9.32 -19.41 3.34
C ARG A 260 -8.45 -18.84 2.22
N ASP A 261 -8.09 -17.56 2.32
CA ASP A 261 -7.43 -16.82 1.24
C ASP A 261 -5.90 -16.88 1.36
N GLY A 262 -5.35 -17.45 2.45
CA GLY A 262 -3.91 -17.61 2.65
C GLY A 262 -3.16 -16.29 2.89
N ILE A 263 -3.86 -15.26 3.38
CA ILE A 263 -3.31 -13.92 3.57
C ILE A 263 -3.11 -13.65 5.06
N PRO A 264 -1.89 -13.29 5.50
CA PRO A 264 -1.65 -12.95 6.89
C PRO A 264 -2.59 -11.84 7.37
N LEU A 265 -3.25 -12.05 8.52
CA LEU A 265 -4.17 -11.06 9.12
C LEU A 265 -3.53 -9.66 9.26
N LYS A 266 -2.21 -9.60 9.46
CA LYS A 266 -1.46 -8.35 9.49
C LYS A 266 -1.58 -7.57 8.18
N LYS A 267 -1.47 -8.22 7.03
CA LYS A 267 -1.62 -7.55 5.72
C LYS A 267 -3.03 -7.01 5.50
N VAL A 268 -4.05 -7.77 5.88
CA VAL A 268 -5.46 -7.29 5.85
C VAL A 268 -5.64 -6.08 6.75
N THR A 269 -5.03 -6.12 7.94
CA THR A 269 -5.05 -5.00 8.89
C THR A 269 -4.33 -3.76 8.34
N ASP A 270 -3.17 -3.94 7.71
CA ASP A 270 -2.37 -2.87 7.12
C ASP A 270 -3.10 -2.25 5.91
N ALA A 271 -3.77 -3.06 5.09
CA ALA A 271 -4.62 -2.59 4.00
C ALA A 271 -5.77 -1.70 4.51
N CYS A 272 -6.46 -2.10 5.58
CA CYS A 272 -7.43 -1.23 6.25
C CYS A 272 -6.80 0.08 6.71
N ASN A 273 -5.61 0.05 7.34
CA ASN A 273 -4.93 1.27 7.81
C ASN A 273 -4.64 2.24 6.64
N ILE A 274 -4.16 1.72 5.50
CA ILE A 274 -3.91 2.52 4.28
C ILE A 274 -5.20 3.22 3.81
N CYS A 275 -6.35 2.55 3.86
CA CYS A 275 -7.63 3.21 3.55
C CYS A 275 -7.92 4.40 4.50
N PHE A 276 -7.67 4.25 5.80
CA PHE A 276 -7.87 5.32 6.79
C PHE A 276 -6.86 6.48 6.65
N GLU A 277 -5.68 6.24 6.10
CA GLU A 277 -4.71 7.30 5.77
C GLU A 277 -5.19 8.18 4.60
N LEU A 278 -5.97 7.60 3.68
CA LEU A 278 -6.54 8.30 2.52
C LEU A 278 -7.88 8.98 2.85
N ARG A 279 -7.89 9.87 3.85
CA ARG A 279 -9.11 10.50 4.41
C ARG A 279 -9.98 11.27 3.41
N GLN A 280 -9.38 11.75 2.32
CA GLN A 280 -10.12 12.44 1.26
C GLN A 280 -11.03 11.49 0.47
N LEU A 281 -10.65 10.21 0.39
CA LEU A 281 -11.40 9.16 -0.31
C LEU A 281 -12.30 8.39 0.66
N PHE A 282 -11.81 8.11 1.87
CA PHE A 282 -12.52 7.39 2.93
C PHE A 282 -13.10 8.36 3.96
N THR A 283 -14.09 9.14 3.51
CA THR A 283 -14.75 10.17 4.32
C THR A 283 -15.65 9.60 5.40
N GLN A 284 -16.14 10.47 6.30
CA GLN A 284 -17.12 10.12 7.33
C GLN A 284 -18.37 9.40 6.75
N GLN A 285 -18.89 9.88 5.63
CA GLN A 285 -20.08 9.30 4.97
C GLN A 285 -19.79 7.91 4.40
N VAL A 286 -18.61 7.74 3.77
CA VAL A 286 -18.16 6.45 3.25
C VAL A 286 -18.04 5.43 4.39
N LEU A 287 -17.40 5.80 5.50
CA LEU A 287 -17.25 4.92 6.66
C LEU A 287 -18.57 4.59 7.33
N ALA A 288 -19.51 5.55 7.44
CA ALA A 288 -20.85 5.27 7.94
C ALA A 288 -21.56 4.22 7.08
N LYS A 289 -21.50 4.36 5.75
CA LYS A 289 -22.05 3.37 4.81
C LYS A 289 -21.41 1.99 4.99
N VAL A 290 -20.07 1.93 5.06
CA VAL A 290 -19.32 0.68 5.26
C VAL A 290 -19.73 0.00 6.57
N LEU A 291 -19.71 0.73 7.69
CA LEU A 291 -20.09 0.17 9.00
C LEU A 291 -21.53 -0.32 9.02
N ASN A 292 -22.46 0.40 8.38
CA ASN A 292 -23.86 -0.01 8.29
C ASN A 292 -24.06 -1.28 7.46
N GLN A 293 -23.24 -1.50 6.43
CA GLN A 293 -23.29 -2.71 5.61
C GLN A 293 -22.59 -3.90 6.30
N LEU A 294 -21.42 -3.68 6.89
CA LEU A 294 -20.65 -4.74 7.55
C LEU A 294 -21.37 -5.33 8.78
N VAL A 295 -22.08 -4.51 9.56
CA VAL A 295 -22.84 -5.00 10.73
C VAL A 295 -23.98 -5.94 10.35
N GLU A 296 -24.47 -5.87 9.10
CA GLU A 296 -25.50 -6.77 8.60
C GLU A 296 -24.99 -8.13 8.15
N GLN A 297 -23.68 -8.28 7.93
CA GLN A 297 -23.11 -9.54 7.48
C GLN A 297 -23.17 -10.62 8.55
N ILE A 298 -23.36 -11.86 8.09
CA ILE A 298 -23.38 -13.08 8.91
C ILE A 298 -22.49 -14.11 8.20
N PRO A 299 -21.37 -14.54 8.80
CA PRO A 299 -20.82 -14.11 10.09
C PRO A 299 -20.32 -12.65 10.07
N LEU A 300 -20.21 -12.03 11.26
CA LEU A 300 -19.69 -10.67 11.39
C LEU A 300 -18.18 -10.63 11.07
N PRO A 301 -17.70 -9.68 10.25
CA PRO A 301 -16.29 -9.64 9.82
C PRO A 301 -15.31 -9.49 10.98
N LEU A 302 -14.18 -10.19 10.89
CA LEU A 302 -13.19 -10.30 11.99
C LEU A 302 -12.58 -8.95 12.40
N LEU A 303 -12.40 -8.03 11.45
CA LEU A 303 -11.83 -6.69 11.70
C LEU A 303 -12.88 -5.63 12.01
N PHE A 304 -14.18 -5.97 12.02
CA PHE A 304 -15.27 -5.00 12.14
C PHE A 304 -15.10 -4.03 13.31
N MET A 305 -14.88 -4.54 14.54
CA MET A 305 -14.73 -3.67 15.71
C MET A 305 -13.46 -2.82 15.68
N ARG A 306 -12.40 -3.25 14.97
CA ARG A 306 -11.21 -2.43 14.76
C ARG A 306 -11.58 -1.21 13.91
N THR A 307 -12.31 -1.43 12.82
CA THR A 307 -12.78 -0.34 11.94
C THR A 307 -13.74 0.60 12.65
N VAL A 308 -14.65 0.09 13.51
CA VAL A 308 -15.47 0.96 14.39
C VAL A 308 -14.59 1.87 15.24
N LEU A 309 -13.58 1.32 15.91
CA LEU A 309 -12.66 2.09 16.77
C LEU A 309 -11.85 3.13 15.97
N GLN A 310 -11.36 2.76 14.79
CA GLN A 310 -10.64 3.69 13.91
C GLN A 310 -11.55 4.81 13.39
N SER A 311 -12.80 4.50 13.06
CA SER A 311 -13.80 5.49 12.62
C SER A 311 -14.10 6.53 13.70
N ILE A 312 -14.19 6.13 14.98
CA ILE A 312 -14.34 7.10 16.09
C ILE A 312 -13.13 8.04 16.15
N GLY A 313 -11.92 7.48 16.09
CA GLY A 313 -10.69 8.25 16.18
C GLY A 313 -10.49 9.20 15.00
N ALA A 314 -10.91 8.81 13.79
CA ALA A 314 -10.81 9.62 12.60
C ALA A 314 -11.93 10.66 12.48
N PHE A 315 -13.16 10.30 12.88
CA PHE A 315 -14.36 11.11 12.71
C PHE A 315 -15.26 11.05 13.96
N PRO A 316 -14.99 11.87 14.99
CA PRO A 316 -15.76 11.89 16.24
C PRO A 316 -17.26 12.16 16.06
N GLY A 317 -17.66 12.80 14.95
CA GLY A 317 -19.08 13.02 14.61
C GLY A 317 -19.88 11.73 14.36
N LEU A 318 -19.23 10.57 14.28
CA LEU A 318 -19.90 9.27 14.12
C LEU A 318 -20.33 8.62 15.44
N VAL A 319 -20.04 9.20 16.61
CA VAL A 319 -20.29 8.54 17.90
C VAL A 319 -21.74 8.09 18.04
N GLU A 320 -22.73 8.96 17.82
CA GLU A 320 -24.15 8.58 17.95
C GLU A 320 -24.55 7.44 17.00
N PHE A 321 -24.15 7.54 15.73
CA PHE A 321 -24.34 6.45 14.75
C PHE A 321 -23.68 5.14 15.22
N ILE A 322 -22.49 5.23 15.82
CA ILE A 322 -21.79 4.05 16.33
C ILE A 322 -22.49 3.47 17.56
N ILE A 323 -23.13 4.27 18.42
CA ILE A 323 -23.96 3.76 19.51
C ILE A 323 -25.11 2.90 18.96
N ASP A 324 -25.75 3.32 17.88
CA ASP A 324 -26.78 2.52 17.20
C ASP A 324 -26.21 1.20 16.64
N ILE A 325 -25.00 1.24 16.08
CA ILE A 325 -24.28 0.03 15.65
C ILE A 325 -24.02 -0.89 16.85
N LEU A 326 -23.52 -0.38 17.98
CA LEU A 326 -23.28 -1.18 19.19
C LEU A 326 -24.57 -1.81 19.71
N SER A 327 -25.69 -1.08 19.69
CA SER A 327 -27.02 -1.59 20.03
C SER A 327 -27.40 -2.80 19.16
N ARG A 328 -27.20 -2.73 17.85
CA ARG A 328 -27.44 -3.86 16.92
C ARG A 328 -26.54 -5.06 17.22
N LEU A 329 -25.29 -4.83 17.61
CA LEU A 329 -24.35 -5.90 17.97
C LEU A 329 -24.74 -6.66 19.23
N VAL A 330 -25.40 -6.01 20.19
CA VAL A 330 -25.99 -6.68 21.37
C VAL A 330 -27.04 -7.70 20.92
N HIS A 331 -27.94 -7.30 20.01
CA HIS A 331 -28.95 -8.19 19.45
C HIS A 331 -28.35 -9.35 18.65
N LYS A 332 -27.22 -9.11 17.97
CA LYS A 332 -26.42 -10.16 17.29
C LYS A 332 -25.53 -10.98 18.25
N GLN A 333 -25.66 -10.79 19.56
CA GLN A 333 -24.94 -11.54 20.60
C GLN A 333 -23.42 -11.51 20.43
N ILE A 334 -22.86 -10.32 20.21
CA ILE A 334 -21.42 -10.11 19.93
C ILE A 334 -20.47 -10.78 20.95
N TRP A 335 -20.91 -11.01 22.19
CA TRP A 335 -20.14 -11.74 23.21
C TRP A 335 -19.78 -13.19 22.83
N LYS A 336 -20.47 -13.79 21.85
CA LYS A 336 -20.12 -15.11 21.29
C LYS A 336 -18.83 -15.11 20.47
N TYR A 337 -18.33 -13.93 20.09
CA TYR A 337 -17.13 -13.76 19.27
C TYR A 337 -16.01 -13.08 20.09
N PRO A 338 -15.10 -13.83 20.74
CA PRO A 338 -14.18 -13.28 21.75
C PRO A 338 -13.33 -12.09 21.28
N LYS A 339 -12.85 -12.12 20.03
CA LYS A 339 -12.05 -11.03 19.44
C LYS A 339 -12.88 -9.75 19.26
N LEU A 340 -14.10 -9.88 18.75
CA LEU A 340 -15.02 -8.76 18.55
C LEU A 340 -15.56 -8.23 19.88
N TRP A 341 -15.81 -9.11 20.85
CA TRP A 341 -16.25 -8.72 22.19
C TRP A 341 -15.27 -7.78 22.90
N VAL A 342 -13.96 -8.06 22.79
CA VAL A 342 -12.93 -7.15 23.33
C VAL A 342 -13.00 -5.78 22.67
N GLY A 343 -13.19 -5.73 21.35
CA GLY A 343 -13.37 -4.47 20.62
C GLY A 343 -14.64 -3.72 21.03
N PHE A 344 -15.75 -4.43 21.20
CA PHE A 344 -17.02 -3.87 21.67
C PHE A 344 -16.87 -3.18 23.03
N LEU A 345 -16.26 -3.87 24.00
CA LEU A 345 -16.05 -3.31 25.33
C LEU A 345 -15.12 -2.09 25.32
N LYS A 346 -14.06 -2.11 24.50
CA LYS A 346 -13.20 -0.94 24.29
C LYS A 346 -13.98 0.24 23.70
N CYS A 347 -14.82 -0.02 22.71
CA CYS A 347 -15.66 1.00 22.09
C CYS A 347 -16.63 1.61 23.10
N ALA A 348 -17.34 0.78 23.86
CA ALA A 348 -18.24 1.23 24.91
C ALA A 348 -17.52 2.04 25.99
N GLN A 349 -16.26 1.70 26.32
CA GLN A 349 -15.45 2.49 27.24
C GLN A 349 -15.06 3.86 26.66
N LEU A 350 -14.75 3.93 25.37
CA LEU A 350 -14.33 5.17 24.70
C LEU A 350 -15.48 6.14 24.48
N THR A 351 -16.69 5.64 24.25
CA THR A 351 -17.88 6.45 23.95
C THR A 351 -18.77 6.64 25.16
N LYS A 352 -18.19 6.75 26.36
CA LYS A 352 -18.95 7.14 27.56
C LYS A 352 -19.25 8.64 27.51
N PRO A 353 -20.43 9.08 27.99
CA PRO A 353 -21.49 8.29 28.61
C PRO A 353 -22.50 7.67 27.63
N GLN A 354 -22.41 7.97 26.33
CA GLN A 354 -23.39 7.60 25.30
C GLN A 354 -23.59 6.07 25.17
N SER A 355 -22.59 5.28 25.52
CA SER A 355 -22.66 3.81 25.51
C SER A 355 -23.44 3.19 26.66
N PHE A 356 -23.77 3.93 27.72
CA PHE A 356 -24.41 3.35 28.90
C PHE A 356 -25.77 2.68 28.60
N PRO A 357 -26.69 3.28 27.82
CA PRO A 357 -27.92 2.61 27.44
C PRO A 357 -27.69 1.29 26.72
N VAL A 358 -26.65 1.20 25.87
CA VAL A 358 -26.29 -0.04 25.16
C VAL A 358 -25.77 -1.11 26.11
N LEU A 359 -24.91 -0.75 27.07
CA LEU A 359 -24.44 -1.70 28.08
C LEU A 359 -25.59 -2.27 28.91
N LEU A 360 -26.61 -1.46 29.19
CA LEU A 360 -27.78 -1.89 29.95
C LEU A 360 -28.73 -2.81 29.16
N GLN A 361 -28.55 -2.96 27.83
CA GLN A 361 -29.26 -3.96 27.03
C GLN A 361 -28.64 -5.36 27.13
N LEU A 362 -27.41 -5.48 27.64
CA LEU A 362 -26.73 -6.77 27.76
C LEU A 362 -27.47 -7.69 28.75
N PRO A 363 -27.53 -9.00 28.47
CA PRO A 363 -28.01 -9.96 29.46
C PRO A 363 -27.22 -9.89 30.78
N PRO A 364 -27.83 -10.22 31.93
CA PRO A 364 -27.22 -10.13 33.26
C PRO A 364 -25.79 -10.68 33.33
N ALA A 365 -25.58 -11.92 32.87
CA ALA A 365 -24.26 -12.56 32.89
C ALA A 365 -23.20 -11.83 32.04
N GLN A 366 -23.62 -11.23 30.91
CA GLN A 366 -22.70 -10.54 30.01
C GLN A 366 -22.38 -9.13 30.50
N LEU A 367 -23.34 -8.45 31.13
CA LEU A 367 -23.10 -7.18 31.80
C LEU A 367 -22.09 -7.33 32.94
N GLU A 368 -22.23 -8.37 33.76
CA GLU A 368 -21.24 -8.66 34.81
C GLU A 368 -19.86 -8.99 34.23
N ASN A 369 -19.79 -9.79 33.15
CA ASN A 369 -18.53 -10.03 32.44
C ASN A 369 -17.87 -8.75 31.96
N ALA A 370 -18.65 -7.84 31.36
CA ALA A 370 -18.20 -6.53 30.88
C ALA A 370 -17.62 -5.68 32.03
N LEU A 371 -18.32 -5.60 33.15
CA LEU A 371 -17.90 -4.84 34.33
C LEU A 371 -16.66 -5.44 35.01
N ASN A 372 -16.49 -6.76 34.98
CA ASN A 372 -15.31 -7.43 35.51
C ASN A 372 -14.08 -7.19 34.61
N ARG A 373 -14.26 -7.18 33.29
CA ARG A 373 -13.18 -6.88 32.33
C ARG A 373 -12.77 -5.41 32.32
N ILE A 374 -13.72 -4.49 32.54
CA ILE A 374 -13.47 -3.04 32.59
C ILE A 374 -14.09 -2.47 33.87
N PRO A 375 -13.41 -2.61 35.03
CA PRO A 375 -13.92 -2.12 36.32
C PRO A 375 -14.24 -0.62 36.34
N ALA A 376 -13.52 0.17 35.53
CA ALA A 376 -13.73 1.60 35.37
C ALA A 376 -15.10 1.99 34.75
N LEU A 377 -15.87 1.03 34.22
CA LEU A 377 -17.26 1.26 33.80
C LEU A 377 -18.25 1.26 34.96
N ARG A 378 -17.94 0.56 36.07
CA ARG A 378 -18.93 0.25 37.12
C ARG A 378 -19.50 1.49 37.80
N GLY A 379 -18.64 2.35 38.35
CA GLY A 379 -19.07 3.57 39.04
C GLY A 379 -19.93 4.49 38.17
N PRO A 380 -19.45 4.89 36.97
CA PRO A 380 -20.22 5.73 36.06
C PRO A 380 -21.54 5.09 35.59
N LEU A 381 -21.55 3.79 35.31
CA LEU A 381 -22.76 3.08 34.88
C LEU A 381 -23.81 3.00 36.00
N VAL A 382 -23.37 2.75 37.25
CA VAL A 382 -24.25 2.78 38.43
C VAL A 382 -24.86 4.17 38.60
N ALA A 383 -24.06 5.23 38.46
CA ALA A 383 -24.53 6.61 38.57
C ALA A 383 -25.59 6.93 37.51
N HIS A 384 -25.40 6.48 36.27
CA HIS A 384 -26.38 6.62 35.20
C HIS A 384 -27.66 5.82 35.47
N ALA A 385 -27.54 4.55 35.88
CA ALA A 385 -28.69 3.68 36.17
C ALA A 385 -29.56 4.17 37.36
N ARG A 386 -28.98 4.96 38.27
CA ARG A 386 -29.69 5.59 39.40
C ARG A 386 -30.56 6.78 38.97
N GLN A 387 -30.39 7.31 37.78
CA GLN A 387 -31.17 8.46 37.31
C GLN A 387 -32.65 8.08 37.20
N PRO A 388 -33.61 8.95 37.62
CA PRO A 388 -35.02 8.57 37.76
C PRO A 388 -35.67 8.07 36.47
N HIS A 389 -35.33 8.69 35.34
CA HIS A 389 -35.83 8.35 34.01
C HIS A 389 -35.28 7.02 33.47
N VAL A 390 -34.11 6.61 33.95
CA VAL A 390 -33.49 5.32 33.59
C VAL A 390 -34.08 4.24 34.48
N ARG A 391 -34.15 4.48 35.80
CA ARG A 391 -34.61 3.51 36.81
C ARG A 391 -36.00 2.95 36.57
N SER A 392 -36.92 3.72 35.99
CA SER A 392 -38.28 3.29 35.65
C SER A 392 -38.34 2.28 34.50
N LEU A 393 -37.28 2.17 33.70
CA LEU A 393 -37.19 1.29 32.54
C LEU A 393 -36.64 -0.12 32.87
N PHE A 394 -36.21 -0.38 34.12
CA PHE A 394 -35.51 -1.64 34.48
C PHE A 394 -36.29 -2.58 35.41
N PRO A 395 -36.37 -3.89 35.09
CA PRO A 395 -36.76 -4.93 36.03
C PRO A 395 -35.79 -5.03 37.23
N ARG A 396 -36.32 -5.32 38.44
CA ARG A 396 -35.56 -5.35 39.71
C ARG A 396 -34.29 -6.22 39.72
N LEU A 397 -34.19 -7.22 38.84
CA LEU A 397 -33.03 -8.12 38.75
C LEU A 397 -31.74 -7.41 38.30
N TYR A 398 -31.82 -6.42 37.42
CA TYR A 398 -30.64 -5.64 37.00
C TYR A 398 -30.12 -4.72 38.10
N GLN A 399 -31.02 -4.24 38.97
CA GLN A 399 -30.65 -3.41 40.12
C GLN A 399 -29.79 -4.19 41.10
N LEU A 400 -30.07 -5.47 41.35
CA LEU A 400 -29.29 -6.29 42.28
C LEU A 400 -27.87 -6.58 41.79
N GLN A 401 -27.66 -6.76 40.48
CA GLN A 401 -26.35 -7.13 39.92
C GLN A 401 -25.42 -5.93 39.69
N ILE A 402 -25.99 -4.78 39.32
CA ILE A 402 -25.26 -3.51 39.22
C ILE A 402 -24.90 -3.00 40.62
N TRP A 403 -25.75 -3.24 41.61
CA TRP A 403 -25.61 -2.74 43.00
C TRP A 403 -24.84 -3.68 43.93
N SER A 404 -24.70 -4.97 43.61
CA SER A 404 -23.84 -5.86 44.40
C SER A 404 -22.38 -5.46 44.18
N SER A 405 -21.79 -4.83 45.19
CA SER A 405 -20.35 -4.65 45.27
C SER A 405 -19.71 -5.99 45.64
N PRO A 406 -18.54 -6.38 45.09
CA PRO A 406 -17.78 -7.52 45.62
C PRO A 406 -17.27 -7.31 47.05
N ARG A 407 -17.49 -6.13 47.66
CA ARG A 407 -17.08 -5.83 49.04
C ARG A 407 -18.18 -6.17 50.05
N SER A 408 -18.44 -7.45 50.27
CA SER A 408 -19.05 -7.95 51.52
C SER A 408 -18.84 -9.45 51.77
N LEU A 409 -17.82 -10.06 51.18
CA LEU A 409 -17.34 -11.40 51.56
C LEU A 409 -15.84 -11.35 51.89
N GLN A 410 -15.46 -10.51 52.84
CA GLN A 410 -14.34 -10.81 53.72
C GLN A 410 -14.93 -11.23 55.07
N LEU A 411 -15.16 -12.53 55.24
CA LEU A 411 -15.13 -13.10 56.58
C LEU A 411 -13.70 -12.89 57.10
N GLY A 412 -13.53 -11.89 57.98
CA GLY A 412 -12.34 -11.75 58.79
C GLY A 412 -12.24 -12.93 59.78
N PRO A 413 -11.02 -13.36 60.14
CA PRO A 413 -10.83 -14.59 60.90
C PRO A 413 -11.30 -14.41 62.35
N LEU A 414 -11.87 -15.49 62.89
CA LEU A 414 -12.03 -15.72 64.33
C LEU A 414 -10.69 -15.44 65.05
N LYS A 415 -10.70 -14.47 65.97
CA LYS A 415 -9.81 -14.50 67.14
C LYS A 415 -10.63 -14.18 68.39
N LYS A 416 -10.67 -15.20 69.25
CA LYS A 416 -11.04 -15.14 70.65
C LYS A 416 -9.96 -14.41 71.46
N ASP A 417 -10.43 -13.90 72.59
CA ASP A 417 -9.72 -13.55 73.83
C ASP A 417 -9.00 -12.20 73.93
N GLY A 418 -9.50 -11.37 74.85
CA GLY A 418 -8.67 -10.90 75.94
C GLY A 418 -8.35 -9.40 76.02
N LEU A 419 -9.05 -8.73 76.94
CA LEU A 419 -8.69 -7.53 77.70
C LEU A 419 -8.64 -6.15 77.02
N ALA A 420 -9.44 -5.27 77.62
CA ALA A 420 -9.48 -3.83 77.47
C ALA A 420 -8.21 -3.14 77.96
N VAL A 421 -7.84 -2.01 77.33
CA VAL A 421 -7.50 -0.75 78.02
C VAL A 421 -7.86 0.41 77.09
N CYS A 422 -8.73 1.30 77.55
CA CYS A 422 -8.94 2.63 76.98
C CYS A 422 -7.77 3.54 77.38
N TYR A 423 -7.18 4.27 76.43
CA TYR A 423 -6.66 5.63 76.70
C TYR A 423 -6.85 6.50 75.46
N ALA A 424 -7.55 7.62 75.67
CA ALA A 424 -7.56 8.77 74.80
C ALA A 424 -6.25 9.55 75.00
N THR A 425 -5.65 10.00 73.91
CA THR A 425 -4.78 11.19 73.90
C THR A 425 -4.85 11.82 72.51
N ASP A 426 -5.34 13.05 72.50
CA ASP A 426 -5.17 14.04 71.44
C ASP A 426 -3.67 14.24 71.12
N ASP A 427 -3.32 14.30 69.83
CA ASP A 427 -2.23 15.17 69.38
C ASP A 427 -2.48 15.65 67.93
N PRO A 428 -2.67 16.96 67.69
CA PRO A 428 -2.90 17.54 66.38
C PRO A 428 -1.60 18.11 65.80
N ASN A 429 -0.83 17.32 65.04
CA ASN A 429 0.09 17.80 64.01
C ASN A 429 0.90 16.64 63.40
N CYS A 430 0.65 16.28 62.14
CA CYS A 430 1.74 16.12 61.18
C CYS A 430 1.20 16.13 59.75
N SER A 431 1.74 17.05 58.96
CA SER A 431 1.25 17.50 57.67
C SER A 431 1.56 16.53 56.52
N ILE A 432 0.55 16.44 55.65
CA ILE A 432 0.57 16.32 54.19
C ILE A 432 1.96 16.36 53.53
N GLU A 433 2.33 15.24 52.90
CA GLU A 433 2.77 15.16 51.49
C GLU A 433 2.05 13.99 50.79
#